data_AF-A0A9J7KEM9-F1
#
_entry.id   AF-A0A9J7KEM9-F1
#
_cell.length_a   1.000
_cell.length_b   1.000
_cell.length_c   1.000
_cell.angle_alpha   90.00
_cell.angle_beta   90.00
_cell.angle_gamma   90.00
#
_symmetry.space_group_name_H-M   'P 1'
#
loop_
_entity.id
_entity.type
_entity.pdbx_description
1 polymer ?
#
loop_
_entity_poly.entity_id
_entity_poly.type
_entity_poly.pdbx_seq_one_letter_code
_entity_poly.pdbx_strand_id
1 'polypeptide(L)'
;MATTRGEAAALGEGSGTEEAFRHIESKEEFVKVRKKDLERLTTEVMQLRDFLPRLLNADLMESFQKLKTVEKNLERKEQELEQLRLDCEHFKARLETVQADSGREKKEKLALRQQLNEAKQQLLQQAEYCTQMGAVTCTLLWGVSRSEEVVKAILGGDKALKFFNITGQTMESYVKSLDGDVKEVDSDENQFVFALAGIVTNVAAIACGREFLVNSSRVLLDTMLQLLGDLKPGQCTKLKVLMLMSLYNVSINSKGLKYISESPGFIPLLWWLLSG
;
A
#
# COMPACT_ATOMS: atom_id res chain seq x y z
N MET A 1 -1.37 -40.52 -41.18
CA MET A 1 -0.95 -40.53 -42.60
C MET A 1 0.57 -40.50 -42.60
N ALA A 2 1.24 -41.63 -42.48
CA ALA A 2 1.40 -42.70 -43.47
C ALA A 2 2.34 -42.29 -44.62
N THR A 3 3.53 -42.91 -44.59
CA THR A 3 4.28 -43.51 -45.71
C THR A 3 4.73 -42.63 -46.87
N THR A 4 6.04 -42.63 -47.15
CA THR A 4 6.69 -43.45 -48.23
C THR A 4 8.22 -43.28 -48.17
N ARG A 5 8.99 -44.37 -47.97
CA ARG A 5 9.74 -45.13 -49.00
C ARG A 5 10.77 -44.25 -49.73
N GLY A 6 12.08 -44.49 -49.70
CA GLY A 6 12.80 -45.75 -49.54
C GLY A 6 12.85 -46.49 -50.88
N GLU A 7 13.85 -46.19 -51.71
CA GLU A 7 14.24 -46.99 -52.87
C GLU A 7 15.74 -46.82 -53.11
N ALA A 8 16.51 -47.81 -52.63
CA ALA A 8 17.78 -48.19 -53.19
C ALA A 8 17.49 -49.20 -54.30
N ALA A 9 17.99 -48.94 -55.51
CA ALA A 9 18.02 -49.90 -56.60
C ALA A 9 19.48 -50.29 -56.86
N ALA A 10 19.73 -51.59 -56.68
CA ALA A 10 20.94 -52.30 -57.02
C ALA A 10 21.04 -52.57 -58.53
N LEU A 11 22.12 -53.28 -58.91
CA LEU A 11 22.47 -53.89 -60.23
C LEU A 11 23.54 -53.05 -60.97
N GLY A 12 24.66 -53.60 -61.45
CA GLY A 12 25.11 -54.98 -61.62
C GLY A 12 26.61 -55.09 -61.33
N GLU A 13 27.05 -56.26 -60.86
CA GLU A 13 27.67 -57.30 -61.70
C GLU A 13 29.06 -56.85 -62.16
N GLY A 14 30.13 -57.46 -61.65
CA GLY A 14 30.42 -58.88 -61.89
C GLY A 14 31.66 -58.87 -62.78
N SER A 15 32.82 -59.14 -62.19
CA SER A 15 33.52 -60.40 -62.40
C SER A 15 34.17 -60.50 -63.77
N GLY A 16 35.48 -60.78 -63.78
CA GLY A 16 36.11 -61.36 -64.95
C GLY A 16 37.09 -60.44 -65.65
N THR A 17 38.19 -60.13 -64.97
CA THR A 17 39.49 -60.28 -65.62
C THR A 17 40.39 -61.17 -64.76
N GLU A 18 39.89 -62.35 -64.41
CA GLU A 18 40.71 -63.56 -64.35
C GLU A 18 40.82 -64.09 -65.79
N GLU A 19 41.72 -63.53 -66.58
CA GLU A 19 42.25 -64.21 -67.77
C GLU A 19 43.59 -63.59 -68.19
N ALA A 20 44.57 -63.70 -67.28
CA ALA A 20 45.98 -63.81 -67.68
C ALA A 20 46.83 -64.38 -66.53
N PHE A 21 46.36 -65.39 -65.79
CA PHE A 21 47.26 -66.37 -65.16
C PHE A 21 47.85 -67.29 -66.24
N ARG A 22 48.41 -66.71 -67.30
CA ARG A 22 49.58 -67.33 -67.91
C ARG A 22 50.67 -67.17 -66.88
N HIS A 23 51.45 -68.22 -66.67
CA HIS A 23 52.76 -68.15 -66.05
C HIS A 23 53.51 -66.88 -66.47
N ILE A 24 53.29 -65.78 -65.75
CA ILE A 24 54.30 -64.77 -65.55
C ILE A 24 55.06 -65.40 -64.39
N GLU A 25 55.92 -66.37 -64.75
CA GLU A 25 57.29 -66.36 -64.25
C GLU A 25 57.57 -64.91 -63.94
N SER A 26 57.83 -64.56 -62.69
CA SER A 26 58.19 -63.21 -62.31
C SER A 26 59.40 -62.84 -63.17
N LYS A 27 59.13 -62.37 -64.40
CA LYS A 27 60.01 -61.57 -65.20
C LYS A 27 60.01 -60.31 -64.38
N GLU A 28 60.84 -60.35 -63.35
CA GLU A 28 61.30 -59.20 -62.63
C GLU A 28 61.62 -58.20 -63.74
N GLU A 29 60.69 -57.27 -63.94
CA GLU A 29 60.76 -56.32 -65.04
C GLU A 29 61.79 -55.30 -64.58
N PHE A 30 63.04 -55.69 -64.79
CA PHE A 30 64.18 -54.98 -64.25
C PHE A 30 64.37 -53.71 -65.05
N VAL A 31 63.83 -52.61 -64.52
CA VAL A 31 64.18 -51.28 -64.99
C VAL A 31 65.67 -51.07 -64.71
N LYS A 32 66.48 -51.00 -65.76
CA LYS A 32 67.93 -50.86 -65.66
C LYS A 32 68.28 -49.42 -65.26
N VAL A 33 68.30 -49.17 -63.96
CA VAL A 33 68.65 -47.86 -63.39
C VAL A 33 70.17 -47.75 -63.29
N ARG A 34 70.72 -46.57 -63.59
CA ARG A 34 72.14 -46.31 -63.28
C ARG A 34 72.30 -46.44 -61.78
N LYS A 35 73.24 -47.29 -61.35
CA LYS A 35 73.52 -47.59 -59.94
C LYS A 35 73.60 -46.31 -59.07
N LYS A 36 74.22 -45.25 -59.60
CA LYS A 36 74.32 -43.93 -58.97
C LYS A 36 72.96 -43.27 -58.66
N ASP A 37 71.97 -43.41 -59.54
CA ASP A 37 70.66 -42.79 -59.37
C ASP A 37 69.82 -43.55 -58.34
N LEU A 38 69.95 -44.88 -58.28
CA LEU A 38 69.30 -45.72 -57.27
C LEU A 38 69.92 -45.49 -55.88
N GLU A 39 71.24 -45.38 -55.80
CA GLU A 39 71.97 -45.05 -54.56
C GLU A 39 71.60 -43.64 -54.06
N ARG A 40 71.43 -42.68 -54.96
CA ARG A 40 70.96 -41.32 -54.65
C ARG A 40 69.52 -41.31 -54.12
N LEU A 41 68.59 -42.02 -54.78
CA LEU A 41 67.21 -42.10 -54.31
C LEU A 41 67.13 -42.81 -52.95
N THR A 42 67.91 -43.88 -52.77
CA THR A 42 67.99 -44.60 -51.48
C THR A 42 68.52 -43.68 -50.37
N THR A 43 69.53 -42.86 -50.66
CA THR A 43 70.06 -41.89 -49.68
C THR A 43 69.09 -40.74 -49.41
N GLU A 44 68.40 -40.20 -50.41
CA GLU A 44 67.36 -39.17 -50.22
C GLU A 44 66.16 -39.73 -49.41
N VAL A 45 65.74 -40.96 -49.66
CA VAL A 45 64.65 -41.63 -48.92
C VAL A 45 65.10 -41.99 -47.49
N MET A 46 66.33 -42.47 -47.30
CA MET A 46 66.88 -42.70 -45.96
C MET A 46 67.00 -41.40 -45.17
N GLN A 47 67.48 -40.31 -45.81
CA GLN A 47 67.51 -39.00 -45.20
C GLN A 47 66.11 -38.53 -44.82
N LEU A 48 65.12 -38.61 -45.72
CA LEU A 48 63.74 -38.26 -45.40
C LEU A 48 63.18 -39.09 -44.25
N ARG A 49 63.39 -40.41 -44.24
CA ARG A 49 62.95 -41.31 -43.17
C ARG A 49 63.62 -41.00 -41.82
N ASP A 50 64.88 -40.57 -41.83
CA ASP A 50 65.62 -40.25 -40.61
C ASP A 50 65.37 -38.80 -40.14
N PHE A 51 64.99 -37.88 -41.05
CA PHE A 51 64.68 -36.47 -40.75
C PHE A 51 63.19 -36.22 -40.42
N LEU A 52 62.23 -36.91 -41.05
CA LEU A 52 60.79 -36.69 -40.81
C LEU A 52 60.38 -36.85 -39.33
N PRO A 53 60.80 -37.90 -38.61
CA PRO A 53 60.47 -38.07 -37.20
C PRO A 53 61.11 -37.00 -36.30
N ARG A 54 62.24 -36.40 -36.74
CA ARG A 54 62.90 -35.29 -36.03
C ARG A 54 62.18 -33.96 -36.25
N LEU A 55 61.50 -33.81 -37.39
CA LEU A 55 60.62 -32.67 -37.69
C LEU A 55 59.25 -32.83 -37.02
N LEU A 56 58.68 -34.03 -37.05
CA LEU A 56 57.53 -34.46 -36.23
C LEU A 56 58.00 -34.79 -34.81
N ASN A 57 58.66 -33.82 -34.17
CA ASN A 57 59.15 -33.97 -32.81
C ASN A 57 57.98 -33.97 -31.81
N ALA A 58 58.19 -34.60 -30.65
CA ALA A 58 57.23 -34.59 -29.54
C ALA A 58 56.81 -33.16 -29.16
N ASP A 59 57.74 -32.21 -29.21
CA ASP A 59 57.50 -30.79 -28.96
C ASP A 59 56.50 -30.17 -29.95
N LEU A 60 56.56 -30.57 -31.23
CA LEU A 60 55.65 -30.09 -32.26
C LEU A 60 54.24 -30.65 -32.02
N MET A 61 54.13 -31.93 -31.68
CA MET A 61 52.83 -32.55 -31.32
C MET A 61 52.24 -31.97 -30.03
N GLU A 62 53.07 -31.70 -29.03
CA GLU A 62 52.66 -31.04 -27.78
C GLU A 62 52.17 -29.61 -28.05
N SER A 63 52.84 -28.87 -28.94
CA SER A 63 52.40 -27.53 -29.36
C SER A 63 51.04 -27.55 -30.06
N PHE A 64 50.76 -28.54 -30.92
CA PHE A 64 49.44 -28.72 -31.56
C PHE A 64 48.35 -29.05 -30.53
N GLN A 65 48.64 -29.89 -29.54
CA GLN A 65 47.69 -30.19 -28.46
C GLN A 65 47.43 -28.96 -27.57
N LYS A 66 48.46 -28.17 -27.26
CA LYS A 66 48.34 -26.89 -26.56
C LYS A 66 47.50 -25.90 -27.37
N LEU A 67 47.77 -25.76 -28.67
CA LEU A 67 47.00 -24.91 -29.58
C LEU A 67 45.51 -25.29 -29.58
N LYS A 68 45.20 -26.58 -29.73
CA LYS A 68 43.82 -27.08 -29.68
C LYS A 68 43.12 -26.82 -28.35
N THR A 69 43.88 -26.88 -27.25
CA THR A 69 43.36 -26.55 -25.91
C THR A 69 43.08 -25.05 -25.78
N VAL A 70 43.97 -24.21 -26.30
CA VAL A 70 43.80 -22.75 -26.34
C VAL A 70 42.61 -22.36 -27.21
N GLU A 71 42.46 -22.96 -28.39
CA GLU A 71 41.34 -22.71 -29.31
C GLU A 71 39.99 -23.05 -28.64
N LYS A 72 39.88 -24.23 -28.00
CA LYS A 72 38.68 -24.61 -27.23
C LYS A 72 38.40 -23.66 -26.06
N ASN A 73 39.45 -23.16 -25.42
CA ASN A 73 39.30 -22.18 -24.33
C ASN A 73 38.87 -20.81 -24.87
N LEU A 74 39.36 -20.40 -26.04
CA LEU A 74 38.96 -19.16 -26.71
C LEU A 74 37.48 -19.21 -27.08
N GLU A 75 37.03 -20.30 -27.71
CA GLU A 75 35.61 -20.49 -28.06
C GLU A 75 34.70 -20.45 -26.83
N ARG A 76 35.11 -21.08 -25.72
CA ARG A 76 34.37 -20.98 -24.44
C ARG A 76 34.33 -19.55 -23.93
N LYS A 77 35.44 -18.81 -24.02
CA LYS A 77 35.52 -17.42 -23.56
C LYS A 77 34.69 -16.48 -24.44
N GLU A 78 34.62 -16.71 -25.74
CA GLU A 78 33.74 -15.98 -26.65
C GLU A 78 32.26 -16.20 -26.33
N GLN A 79 31.86 -17.44 -26.03
CA GLN A 79 30.51 -17.76 -25.57
C GLN A 79 30.18 -17.10 -24.22
N GLU A 80 31.10 -17.15 -23.26
CA GLU A 80 30.95 -16.45 -21.97
C GLU A 80 30.82 -14.94 -22.14
N LEU A 81 31.61 -14.33 -23.03
CA LEU A 81 31.54 -12.90 -23.34
C LEU A 81 30.21 -12.51 -23.96
N GLU A 82 29.71 -13.30 -24.91
CA GLU A 82 28.42 -13.05 -25.54
C GLU A 82 27.27 -13.18 -24.54
N GLN A 83 27.32 -14.19 -23.66
CA GLN A 83 26.33 -14.35 -22.59
C GLN A 83 26.35 -13.16 -21.64
N LEU A 84 27.53 -12.71 -21.20
CA LEU A 84 27.66 -11.53 -20.34
C LEU A 84 27.13 -10.26 -21.03
N ARG A 85 27.32 -10.13 -22.34
CA ARG A 85 26.80 -9.01 -23.11
C ARG A 85 25.28 -8.99 -23.12
N LEU A 86 24.64 -10.13 -23.37
CA LEU A 86 23.18 -10.26 -23.32
C LEU A 86 22.63 -9.96 -21.92
N ASP A 87 23.31 -10.46 -20.87
CA ASP A 87 22.92 -10.18 -19.49
C ASP A 87 23.04 -8.69 -19.16
N CYS A 88 24.11 -8.01 -19.60
CA CYS A 88 24.28 -6.57 -19.45
C CYS A 88 23.15 -5.78 -20.11
N GLU A 89 22.76 -6.13 -21.34
CA GLU A 89 21.65 -5.48 -22.05
C GLU A 89 20.31 -5.70 -21.32
N HIS A 90 20.05 -6.92 -20.85
CA HIS A 90 18.85 -7.23 -20.08
C HIS A 90 18.78 -6.47 -18.75
N PHE A 91 19.87 -6.40 -17.99
CA PHE A 91 19.91 -5.64 -16.74
C PHE A 91 19.77 -4.14 -16.99
N LYS A 92 20.34 -3.62 -18.07
CA LYS A 92 20.18 -2.21 -18.46
C LYS A 92 18.72 -1.89 -18.78
N ALA A 93 18.03 -2.71 -19.58
CA ALA A 93 16.62 -2.54 -19.88
C ALA A 93 15.73 -2.59 -18.61
N ARG A 94 16.03 -3.51 -17.69
CA ARG A 94 15.32 -3.59 -16.40
C ARG A 94 15.56 -2.36 -15.52
N LEU A 95 16.79 -1.86 -15.47
CA LEU A 95 17.14 -0.66 -14.72
C LEU A 95 16.38 0.56 -15.26
N GLU A 96 16.36 0.75 -16.58
CA GLU A 96 15.63 1.85 -17.24
C GLU A 96 14.13 1.77 -16.95
N THR A 97 13.54 0.58 -16.99
CA THR A 97 12.12 0.36 -16.65
C THR A 97 11.83 0.77 -15.21
N VAL A 98 12.61 0.25 -14.24
CA VAL A 98 12.42 0.57 -12.81
C VAL A 98 12.65 2.06 -12.53
N GLN A 99 13.59 2.70 -13.24
CA GLN A 99 13.81 4.14 -13.11
C GLN A 99 12.62 4.96 -13.62
N ALA A 100 12.03 4.56 -14.76
CA ALA A 100 10.84 5.21 -15.30
C ALA A 100 9.64 5.07 -14.34
N ASP A 101 9.41 3.86 -13.82
CA ASP A 101 8.34 3.58 -12.86
C ASP A 101 8.54 4.36 -11.55
N SER A 102 9.75 4.34 -10.99
CA SER A 102 10.11 5.14 -9.81
C SER A 102 9.90 6.64 -10.03
N GLY A 103 10.23 7.15 -11.23
CA GLY A 103 9.97 8.53 -11.61
C GLY A 103 8.48 8.86 -11.66
N ARG A 104 7.67 7.96 -12.21
CA ARG A 104 6.21 8.08 -12.27
C ARG A 104 5.57 8.04 -10.89
N GLU A 105 5.91 7.04 -10.07
CA GLU A 105 5.41 6.89 -8.71
C GLU A 105 5.74 8.10 -7.83
N LYS A 106 6.95 8.68 -7.97
CA LYS A 106 7.30 9.91 -7.26
C LYS A 106 6.41 11.09 -7.63
N LYS A 107 6.06 11.25 -8.91
CA LYS A 107 5.15 12.31 -9.38
C LYS A 107 3.74 12.08 -8.85
N GLU A 108 3.22 10.85 -8.93
CA GLU A 108 1.90 10.49 -8.40
C GLU A 108 1.83 10.70 -6.88
N LYS A 109 2.86 10.30 -6.14
CA LYS A 109 2.96 10.52 -4.68
C LYS A 109 2.94 12.01 -4.31
N LEU A 110 3.60 12.87 -5.08
CA LEU A 110 3.57 14.32 -4.86
C LEU A 110 2.17 14.88 -5.14
N ALA A 111 1.54 14.47 -6.23
CA ALA A 111 0.18 14.89 -6.56
C ALA A 111 -0.84 14.48 -5.48
N LEU A 112 -0.78 13.23 -5.01
CA LEU A 112 -1.64 12.74 -3.93
C LEU A 112 -1.41 13.48 -2.61
N ARG A 113 -0.16 13.80 -2.27
CA ARG A 113 0.15 14.62 -1.09
C ARG A 113 -0.45 16.01 -1.18
N GLN A 114 -0.41 16.62 -2.36
CA GLN A 114 -1.01 17.93 -2.58
C GLN A 114 -2.53 17.86 -2.40
N GLN A 115 -3.20 16.90 -3.03
CA GLN A 115 -4.65 16.70 -2.88
C GLN A 115 -5.04 16.43 -1.43
N LEU A 116 -4.26 15.63 -0.70
CA LEU A 116 -4.50 15.37 0.71
C LEU A 116 -4.39 16.65 1.56
N ASN A 117 -3.42 17.52 1.27
CA ASN A 117 -3.25 18.78 1.99
C ASN A 117 -4.40 19.75 1.67
N GLU A 118 -4.82 19.84 0.42
CA GLU A 118 -5.97 20.64 -0.01
C GLU A 118 -7.26 20.16 0.68
N ALA A 119 -7.52 18.85 0.68
CA ALA A 119 -8.67 18.27 1.36
C ALA A 119 -8.64 18.50 2.88
N LYS A 120 -7.46 18.39 3.52
CA LYS A 120 -7.30 18.71 4.94
C LYS A 120 -7.62 20.17 5.24
N GLN A 121 -7.15 21.09 4.41
CA GLN A 121 -7.41 22.52 4.59
C GLN A 121 -8.89 22.83 4.42
N GLN A 122 -9.56 22.23 3.43
CA GLN A 122 -11.01 22.37 3.23
C GLN A 122 -11.81 21.84 4.43
N LEU A 123 -11.43 20.68 5.00
CA LEU A 123 -12.09 20.13 6.18
C LEU A 123 -11.91 21.02 7.42
N LEU A 124 -10.71 21.58 7.63
CA LEU A 124 -10.47 22.52 8.74
C LEU A 124 -11.33 23.78 8.60
N GLN A 125 -11.37 24.37 7.40
CA GLN A 125 -12.20 25.55 7.12
C GLN A 125 -13.69 25.24 7.31
N GLN A 126 -14.16 24.06 6.88
CA GLN A 126 -15.54 23.67 7.06
C GLN A 126 -15.88 23.44 8.55
N ALA A 127 -14.97 22.85 9.33
CA ALA A 127 -15.16 22.67 10.77
C ALA A 127 -15.27 24.01 11.49
N GLU A 128 -14.36 24.95 11.20
CA GLU A 128 -14.39 26.31 11.77
C GLU A 128 -15.67 27.05 11.41
N TYR A 129 -16.05 27.02 10.13
CA TYR A 129 -17.29 27.64 9.65
C TYR A 129 -18.54 27.05 10.31
N CYS A 130 -18.61 25.72 10.44
CA CYS A 130 -19.73 25.05 11.11
C CYS A 130 -19.82 25.45 12.60
N THR A 131 -18.69 25.56 13.29
CA THR A 131 -18.65 26.00 14.68
C THR A 131 -19.09 27.46 14.83
N GLN A 132 -18.58 28.36 13.98
CA GLN A 132 -19.00 29.77 13.95
C GLN A 132 -20.50 29.92 13.65
N MET A 133 -20.99 29.23 12.62
CA MET A 133 -22.41 29.22 12.29
C MET A 133 -23.22 28.68 13.47
N GLY A 134 -22.80 27.55 14.06
CA GLY A 134 -23.44 26.95 15.22
C GLY A 134 -23.54 27.92 16.39
N ALA A 135 -22.44 28.60 16.72
CA ALA A 135 -22.36 29.60 17.79
C ALA A 135 -23.37 30.74 17.58
N VAL A 136 -23.36 31.37 16.40
CA VAL A 136 -24.25 32.50 16.09
C VAL A 136 -25.72 32.05 16.10
N THR A 137 -26.05 31.00 15.36
CA THR A 137 -27.44 30.59 15.16
C THR A 137 -28.05 30.05 16.45
N CYS A 138 -27.29 29.27 17.23
CA CYS A 138 -27.76 28.75 18.51
C CYS A 138 -27.83 29.84 19.58
N THR A 139 -26.96 30.85 19.55
CA THR A 139 -27.06 31.99 20.47
C THR A 139 -28.35 32.78 20.22
N LEU A 140 -28.71 33.01 18.96
CA LEU A 140 -29.99 33.62 18.60
C LEU A 140 -31.17 32.75 19.07
N LEU A 141 -31.12 31.44 18.78
CA LEU A 141 -32.16 30.49 19.19
C LEU A 141 -32.30 30.40 20.72
N TRP A 142 -31.19 30.46 21.45
CA TRP A 142 -31.17 30.57 22.90
C TRP A 142 -31.87 31.85 23.37
N GLY A 143 -31.60 32.99 22.73
CA GLY A 143 -32.26 34.26 23.02
C GLY A 143 -33.78 34.19 22.88
N VAL A 144 -34.27 33.65 21.75
CA VAL A 144 -35.72 33.61 21.47
C VAL A 144 -36.46 32.47 22.18
N SER A 145 -35.78 31.38 22.54
CA SER A 145 -36.39 30.25 23.26
C SER A 145 -36.81 30.56 24.70
N ARG A 146 -36.64 31.80 25.17
CA ARG A 146 -37.23 32.29 26.42
C ARG A 146 -38.75 32.43 26.36
N SER A 147 -39.34 32.49 25.16
CA SER A 147 -40.79 32.53 24.93
C SER A 147 -41.36 31.11 24.85
N GLU A 148 -42.47 30.89 25.56
CA GLU A 148 -43.20 29.62 25.52
C GLU A 148 -43.73 29.29 24.13
N GLU A 149 -44.19 30.30 23.39
CA GLU A 149 -44.67 30.16 22.00
C GLU A 149 -43.56 29.65 21.08
N VAL A 150 -42.36 30.19 21.21
CA VAL A 150 -41.19 29.75 20.45
C VAL A 150 -40.82 28.32 20.81
N VAL A 151 -40.82 27.96 22.10
CA VAL A 151 -40.58 26.58 22.54
C VAL A 151 -41.61 25.63 21.95
N LYS A 152 -42.91 25.97 21.97
CA LYS A 152 -43.96 25.15 21.34
C LYS A 152 -43.72 24.98 19.83
N ALA A 153 -43.31 26.03 19.13
CA ALA A 153 -43.00 25.96 17.71
C ALA A 153 -41.79 25.05 17.42
N ILE A 154 -40.72 25.15 18.23
CA ILE A 154 -39.54 24.27 18.11
C ILE A 154 -39.96 22.80 18.28
N LEU A 155 -40.72 22.50 19.34
CA LEU A 155 -41.12 21.14 19.69
C LEU A 155 -42.17 20.55 18.73
N GLY A 156 -42.97 21.40 18.10
CA GLY A 156 -43.91 21.00 17.04
C GLY A 156 -43.24 20.71 15.69
N GLY A 157 -41.95 21.06 15.52
CA GLY A 157 -41.19 20.81 14.30
C GLY A 157 -40.74 19.35 14.15
N ASP A 158 -40.71 18.84 12.91
CA ASP A 158 -40.27 17.47 12.59
C ASP A 158 -38.78 17.21 12.91
N LYS A 159 -37.99 18.28 13.06
CA LYS A 159 -36.56 18.20 13.40
C LYS A 159 -36.27 18.30 14.90
N ALA A 160 -37.26 18.50 15.76
CA ALA A 160 -37.05 18.69 17.20
C ALA A 160 -36.17 17.59 17.82
N LEU A 161 -36.57 16.32 17.64
CA LEU A 161 -35.83 15.18 18.19
C LEU A 161 -34.39 15.11 17.66
N LYS A 162 -34.19 15.35 16.36
CA LYS A 162 -32.86 15.36 15.75
C LYS A 162 -31.99 16.48 16.33
N PHE A 163 -32.56 17.67 16.55
CA PHE A 163 -31.86 18.80 17.16
C PHE A 163 -31.34 18.46 18.56
N PHE A 164 -32.19 17.89 19.42
CA PHE A 164 -31.78 17.54 20.79
C PHE A 164 -30.80 16.36 20.84
N ASN A 165 -30.89 15.41 19.90
CA ASN A 165 -29.87 14.35 19.77
C ASN A 165 -28.51 14.91 19.35
N ILE A 166 -28.47 15.80 18.36
CA ILE A 166 -27.23 16.49 17.95
C ILE A 166 -26.69 17.31 19.12
N THR A 167 -27.58 17.97 19.87
CA THR A 167 -27.20 18.76 21.05
C THR A 167 -26.45 17.92 22.08
N GLY A 168 -26.97 16.72 22.42
CA GLY A 168 -26.29 15.80 23.33
C GLY A 168 -24.93 15.34 22.80
N GLN A 169 -24.87 14.95 21.52
CA GLN A 169 -23.63 14.51 20.88
C GLN A 169 -22.57 15.62 20.83
N THR A 170 -22.96 16.86 20.56
CA THR A 170 -22.06 18.00 20.54
C THR A 170 -21.50 18.28 21.94
N MET A 171 -22.33 18.26 22.98
CA MET A 171 -21.87 18.41 24.36
C MET A 171 -20.91 17.28 24.76
N GLU A 172 -21.24 16.05 24.39
CA GLU A 172 -20.40 14.89 24.71
C GLU A 172 -19.05 14.96 24.00
N SER A 173 -19.05 15.28 22.71
CA SER A 173 -17.82 15.45 21.93
C SER A 173 -16.94 16.56 22.50
N TYR A 174 -17.56 17.67 22.90
CA TYR A 174 -16.86 18.81 23.50
C TYR A 174 -16.22 18.41 24.84
N VAL A 175 -16.96 17.78 25.75
CA VAL A 175 -16.40 17.36 27.05
C VAL A 175 -15.26 16.36 26.87
N LYS A 176 -15.38 15.43 25.91
CA LYS A 176 -14.32 14.46 25.60
C LYS A 176 -13.07 15.09 24.98
N SER A 177 -13.18 16.21 24.28
CA SER A 177 -12.03 16.90 23.68
C SER A 177 -11.26 17.77 24.68
N LEU A 178 -11.80 18.01 25.87
CA LEU A 178 -11.13 18.79 26.90
C LEU A 178 -9.97 17.99 27.52
N ASP A 179 -8.74 18.31 27.11
CA ASP A 179 -7.56 17.91 27.85
C ASP A 179 -7.53 18.61 29.21
N GLY A 180 -7.15 17.87 30.26
CA GLY A 180 -7.49 18.14 31.67
C GLY A 180 -7.06 19.46 32.32
N ASP A 181 -6.50 20.43 31.58
CA ASP A 181 -6.08 21.75 32.07
C ASP A 181 -6.51 22.93 31.16
N VAL A 182 -7.49 22.71 30.27
CA VAL A 182 -8.04 23.78 29.42
C VAL A 182 -8.91 24.72 30.26
N LYS A 183 -8.41 25.93 30.52
CA LYS A 183 -9.20 27.06 31.03
C LYS A 183 -10.26 27.44 29.99
N GLU A 184 -11.45 27.83 30.44
CA GLU A 184 -12.51 28.38 29.56
C GLU A 184 -11.98 29.64 28.84
N VAL A 185 -11.45 29.47 27.62
CA VAL A 185 -11.13 30.59 26.71
C VAL A 185 -12.42 30.94 25.96
N ASP A 186 -12.78 32.21 25.83
CA ASP A 186 -13.94 32.62 25.04
C ASP A 186 -13.72 32.26 23.56
N SER A 187 -14.32 31.16 23.12
CA SER A 187 -14.20 30.59 21.78
C SER A 187 -15.58 30.34 21.18
N ASP A 188 -15.68 30.32 19.86
CA ASP A 188 -16.93 30.00 19.16
C ASP A 188 -17.44 28.60 19.54
N GLU A 189 -16.54 27.65 19.78
CA GLU A 189 -16.90 26.31 20.24
C GLU A 189 -17.57 26.34 21.63
N ASN A 190 -16.99 27.10 22.57
CA ASN A 190 -17.57 27.28 23.90
C ASN A 190 -18.93 27.97 23.81
N GLN A 191 -19.03 29.04 23.02
CA GLN A 191 -20.30 29.76 22.82
C GLN A 191 -21.36 28.86 22.19
N PHE A 192 -21.00 28.05 21.20
CA PHE A 192 -21.89 27.10 20.56
C PHE A 192 -22.43 26.07 21.56
N VAL A 193 -21.56 25.43 22.33
CA VAL A 193 -21.94 24.41 23.32
C VAL A 193 -22.78 25.02 24.45
N PHE A 194 -22.41 26.21 24.95
CA PHE A 194 -23.20 26.91 25.97
C PHE A 194 -24.56 27.36 25.44
N ALA A 195 -24.65 27.79 24.19
CA ALA A 195 -25.92 28.16 23.58
C ALA A 195 -26.86 26.97 23.42
N LEU A 196 -26.33 25.82 23.00
CA LEU A 196 -27.08 24.57 22.97
C LEU A 196 -27.59 24.18 24.37
N ALA A 197 -26.73 24.21 25.39
CA ALA A 197 -27.13 23.96 26.78
C ALA A 197 -28.21 24.94 27.25
N GLY A 198 -28.04 26.21 26.91
CA GLY A 198 -28.97 27.29 27.22
C GLY A 198 -30.36 27.10 26.60
N ILE A 199 -30.43 26.63 25.36
CA ILE A 199 -31.70 26.27 24.70
C ILE A 199 -32.40 25.16 25.49
N VAL A 200 -31.67 24.11 25.88
CA VAL A 200 -32.23 23.01 26.67
C VAL A 200 -32.75 23.51 28.01
N THR A 201 -32.00 24.40 28.68
CA THR A 201 -32.43 25.01 29.96
C THR A 201 -33.74 25.77 29.82
N ASN A 202 -33.88 26.58 28.77
CA ASN A 202 -35.11 27.32 28.49
C ASN A 202 -36.28 26.39 28.18
N VAL A 203 -36.05 25.36 27.36
CA VAL A 203 -37.08 24.35 27.03
C VAL A 203 -37.52 23.60 28.28
N ALA A 204 -36.60 23.20 29.15
CA ALA A 204 -36.91 22.57 30.42
C ALA A 204 -37.71 23.49 31.38
N ALA A 205 -37.55 24.80 31.28
CA ALA A 205 -38.32 25.75 32.09
C ALA A 205 -39.83 25.74 31.72
N ILE A 206 -40.19 25.31 30.51
CA ILE A 206 -41.57 25.26 30.01
C ILE A 206 -42.20 23.87 30.21
N ALA A 207 -43.49 23.81 30.56
CA ALA A 207 -44.19 22.55 30.87
C ALA A 207 -44.18 21.53 29.72
N CYS A 208 -44.57 21.94 28.50
CA CYS A 208 -44.53 21.05 27.34
C CYS A 208 -43.09 20.63 26.96
N GLY A 209 -42.10 21.47 27.24
CA GLY A 209 -40.69 21.13 27.06
C GLY A 209 -40.22 20.05 28.03
N ARG A 210 -40.60 20.11 29.31
CA ARG A 210 -40.33 19.02 30.25
C ARG A 210 -40.93 17.70 29.81
N GLU A 211 -42.19 17.72 29.35
CA GLU A 211 -42.84 16.51 28.85
C GLU A 211 -42.12 15.94 27.63
N PHE A 212 -41.73 16.79 26.68
CA PHE A 212 -40.95 16.36 25.52
C PHE A 212 -39.61 15.75 25.92
N LEU A 213 -38.85 16.40 26.81
CA LEU A 213 -37.53 15.91 27.23
C LEU A 213 -37.62 14.53 27.88
N VAL A 214 -38.59 14.33 28.78
CA VAL A 214 -38.76 13.06 29.52
C VAL A 214 -39.35 11.95 28.66
N ASN A 215 -40.15 12.26 27.64
CA ASN A 215 -40.79 11.24 26.81
C ASN A 215 -39.98 10.90 25.54
N SER A 216 -39.33 11.90 24.96
CA SER A 216 -38.75 11.81 23.61
C SER A 216 -37.24 12.02 23.57
N SER A 217 -36.65 12.77 24.50
CA SER A 217 -35.21 13.12 24.49
C SER A 217 -34.46 12.64 25.74
N ARG A 218 -34.78 11.42 26.19
CA ARG A 218 -34.11 10.76 27.32
C ARG A 218 -32.61 10.62 27.16
N VAL A 219 -32.15 10.32 25.95
CA VAL A 219 -30.72 10.20 25.62
C VAL A 219 -29.98 11.49 25.98
N LEU A 220 -30.56 12.66 25.71
CA LEU A 220 -29.95 13.94 26.08
C LEU A 220 -29.85 14.10 27.61
N LEU A 221 -30.88 13.69 28.36
CA LEU A 221 -30.86 13.75 29.82
C LEU A 221 -29.80 12.81 30.41
N ASP A 222 -29.68 11.60 29.87
CA ASP A 222 -28.66 10.61 30.26
C ASP A 222 -27.26 11.14 29.96
N THR A 223 -27.06 11.73 28.78
CA THR A 223 -25.82 12.40 28.41
C THR A 223 -25.49 13.52 29.41
N MET A 224 -26.42 14.41 29.74
CA MET A 224 -26.17 15.48 30.71
C MET A 224 -25.77 14.95 32.10
N LEU A 225 -26.42 13.88 32.58
CA LEU A 225 -26.06 13.24 33.84
C LEU A 225 -24.66 12.62 33.80
N GLN A 226 -24.32 11.95 32.71
CA GLN A 226 -22.99 11.36 32.51
C GLN A 226 -21.91 12.46 32.46
N LEU A 227 -22.11 13.50 31.66
CA LEU A 227 -21.12 14.57 31.48
C LEU A 227 -20.86 15.37 32.75
N LEU A 228 -21.87 15.53 33.62
CA LEU A 228 -21.68 16.13 34.94
C LEU A 228 -20.74 15.31 35.82
N GLY A 229 -20.70 13.98 35.67
CA GLY A 229 -19.77 13.09 36.37
C GLY A 229 -18.38 13.06 35.73
N ASP A 230 -18.27 13.23 34.41
CA ASP A 230 -17.00 13.19 33.68
C ASP A 230 -16.16 14.47 33.86
N LEU A 231 -16.81 15.62 34.06
CA LEU A 231 -16.12 16.92 34.17
C LEU A 231 -15.47 17.13 35.55
N LYS A 232 -14.17 17.47 35.55
CA LYS A 232 -13.40 17.74 36.80
C LYS A 232 -13.85 19.03 37.52
N PRO A 233 -13.57 19.19 38.83
CA PRO A 233 -13.85 20.45 39.54
C PRO A 233 -13.16 21.64 38.87
N GLY A 234 -13.87 22.77 38.74
CA GLY A 234 -13.37 23.99 38.07
C GLY A 234 -13.38 23.97 36.54
N GLN A 235 -13.62 22.82 35.91
CA GLN A 235 -13.69 22.67 34.46
C GLN A 235 -15.10 22.96 33.92
N CYS A 236 -15.19 23.77 32.87
CA CYS A 236 -16.43 24.09 32.14
C CYS A 236 -17.60 24.47 33.08
N THR A 237 -17.33 25.30 34.07
CA THR A 237 -18.27 25.69 35.12
C THR A 237 -19.57 26.22 34.55
N LYS A 238 -19.52 27.00 33.46
CA LYS A 238 -20.74 27.53 32.84
C LYS A 238 -21.62 26.43 32.24
N LEU A 239 -21.02 25.44 31.56
CA LEU A 239 -21.75 24.29 31.02
C LEU A 239 -22.37 23.44 32.15
N LYS A 240 -21.62 23.20 33.24
CA LYS A 240 -22.14 22.48 34.41
C LYS A 240 -23.39 23.14 34.98
N VAL A 241 -23.34 24.46 35.18
CA VAL A 241 -24.48 25.22 35.70
C VAL A 241 -25.70 25.09 34.78
N LEU A 242 -25.51 25.19 33.46
CA LEU A 242 -26.61 25.05 32.50
C LEU A 242 -27.22 23.64 32.51
N MET A 243 -26.41 22.59 32.57
CA MET A 243 -26.90 21.21 32.67
C MET A 243 -27.64 20.96 34.00
N LEU A 244 -27.09 21.43 35.12
CA LEU A 244 -27.75 21.32 36.43
C LEU A 244 -29.08 22.08 36.45
N MET A 245 -29.13 23.28 35.87
CA MET A 245 -30.35 24.07 35.77
C MET A 245 -31.39 23.40 34.87
N SER A 246 -30.96 22.79 33.76
CA SER A 246 -31.83 21.97 32.90
C SER A 246 -32.43 20.79 33.66
N LEU A 247 -31.61 20.02 34.38
CA LEU A 247 -32.05 18.86 35.14
C LEU A 247 -32.95 19.25 36.32
N TYR A 248 -32.64 20.34 37.02
CA TYR A 248 -33.51 20.92 38.03
C TYR A 248 -34.86 21.30 37.44
N ASN A 249 -34.88 21.99 36.31
CA ASN A 249 -36.13 22.36 35.66
C ASN A 249 -36.94 21.11 35.30
N VAL A 250 -36.32 20.08 34.72
CA VAL A 250 -36.97 18.79 34.41
C VAL A 250 -37.56 18.13 35.67
N SER A 251 -36.87 18.18 36.80
CA SER A 251 -37.31 17.55 38.05
C SER A 251 -38.54 18.22 38.70
N ILE A 252 -38.92 19.42 38.26
CA ILE A 252 -40.19 20.05 38.66
C ILE A 252 -41.40 19.19 38.20
N ASN A 253 -41.26 18.41 37.12
CA ASN A 253 -42.27 17.46 36.67
C ASN A 253 -42.11 16.11 37.38
N SER A 254 -43.21 15.50 37.88
CA SER A 254 -43.15 14.22 38.61
C SER A 254 -42.56 13.06 37.80
N LYS A 255 -42.83 12.98 36.49
CA LYS A 255 -42.18 12.00 35.59
C LYS A 255 -40.70 12.29 35.42
N GLY A 256 -40.33 13.57 35.33
CA GLY A 256 -38.93 14.00 35.22
C GLY A 256 -38.14 13.71 36.48
N LEU A 257 -38.70 14.01 37.66
CA LEU A 257 -38.10 13.67 38.94
C LEU A 257 -37.91 12.16 39.07
N LYS A 258 -38.95 11.38 38.78
CA LYS A 258 -38.88 9.93 38.80
C LYS A 258 -37.75 9.42 37.89
N TYR A 259 -37.73 9.89 36.64
CA TYR A 259 -36.72 9.52 35.65
C TYR A 259 -35.29 9.80 36.14
N ILE A 260 -35.03 11.01 36.63
CA ILE A 260 -33.70 11.41 37.12
C ILE A 260 -33.32 10.60 38.36
N SER A 261 -34.26 10.42 39.31
CA SER A 261 -33.99 9.71 40.57
C SER A 261 -33.72 8.22 40.39
N GLU A 262 -34.28 7.60 39.35
CA GLU A 262 -34.06 6.20 38.99
C GLU A 262 -32.74 5.99 38.23
N SER A 263 -32.07 7.08 37.81
CA SER A 263 -30.77 6.99 37.14
C SER A 263 -29.69 6.50 38.14
N PRO A 264 -29.00 5.38 37.85
CA PRO A 264 -28.00 4.80 38.76
C PRO A 264 -26.85 5.76 39.10
N GLY A 265 -26.51 6.66 38.18
CA GLY A 265 -25.44 7.64 38.35
C GLY A 265 -25.84 8.88 39.16
N PHE A 266 -27.13 9.09 39.43
CA PHE A 266 -27.61 10.35 40.03
C PHE A 266 -27.19 10.52 41.49
N ILE A 267 -27.34 9.49 42.32
CA ILE A 267 -26.95 9.56 43.74
C ILE A 267 -25.43 9.75 43.92
N PRO A 268 -24.56 8.97 43.23
CA PRO A 268 -23.12 9.23 43.23
C PRO A 268 -22.77 10.64 42.75
N LEU A 269 -23.45 11.15 41.72
CA LEU A 269 -23.22 12.48 41.19
C LEU A 269 -23.58 13.57 42.21
N LEU A 270 -24.75 13.47 42.87
CA LEU A 270 -25.14 14.40 43.92
C LEU A 270 -24.14 14.40 45.09
N TRP A 271 -23.72 13.21 45.52
CA TRP A 271 -22.71 13.08 46.56
C TRP A 271 -21.41 13.78 46.17
N TRP A 272 -20.94 13.56 44.94
CA TRP A 272 -19.74 14.18 44.41
C TRP A 272 -19.86 15.70 44.32
N LEU A 273 -20.98 16.22 43.83
CA LEU A 273 -21.23 17.67 43.72
C LEU A 273 -21.32 18.37 45.09
N LEU A 274 -21.80 17.67 46.13
CA LEU A 274 -21.94 18.21 47.49
C LEU A 274 -20.68 18.04 48.34
N SER A 275 -19.78 17.14 47.95
CA SER A 275 -18.51 16.88 48.65
C SER A 275 -17.32 17.65 48.09
N GLY A 276 -17.54 18.42 47.00
CA GLY A 276 -16.54 19.23 46.31
C GLY A 276 -16.39 20.64 46.84
#